data_AF-A0A1C7I4D3-F1
#
_entry.id   AF-A0A1C7I4D3-F1
#
_cell.length_a   1.000
_cell.length_b   1.000
_cell.length_c   1.000
_cell.angle_alpha   90.00
_cell.angle_beta   90.00
_cell.angle_gamma   90.00
#
_symmetry.space_group_name_H-M   'P 1'
#
loop_
_entity.id
_entity.type
_entity.pdbx_description
1 polymer ?
#
loop_
_entity_poly.entity_id
_entity_poly.type
_entity_poly.pdbx_seq_one_letter_code
_entity_poly.pdbx_strand_id
1 'polypeptide(L)' 'MLLEELIKSAEKKAGAEGLDKGRMEGISKERSEEQNRYSGLILRLAKDGRSDLIVKAASDAHLLDALYQEYKL' A
#
# COMPACT_ATOMS: atom_id res chain seq x y z
N MET A 1 12.47 9.06 -44.22
CA MET A 1 11.95 8.38 -43.02
C MET A 1 12.69 8.89 -41.79
N LEU A 2 12.36 10.09 -41.31
CA LEU A 2 12.89 10.65 -40.05
C LEU A 2 11.75 10.89 -39.05
N LEU A 3 10.57 11.23 -39.58
CA LEU A 3 9.36 11.49 -38.82
C LEU A 3 8.77 10.22 -38.18
N GLU A 4 8.80 9.09 -38.89
CA GLU A 4 8.31 7.80 -38.38
C GLU A 4 9.16 7.26 -37.22
N GLU A 5 10.49 7.44 -37.30
CA GLU A 5 11.43 7.09 -36.24
C GLU A 5 11.20 7.95 -34.98
N LEU A 6 10.96 9.25 -35.17
CA LEU A 6 10.64 10.18 -34.07
C LEU A 6 9.34 9.80 -33.36
N ILE A 7 8.28 9.47 -34.11
CA ILE A 7 6.99 9.05 -33.56
C ILE A 7 7.12 7.74 -32.76
N LYS A 8 7.79 6.72 -33.30
CA LYS A 8 8.07 5.47 -32.58
C LYS A 8 8.86 5.68 -31.30
N SER A 9 9.83 6.60 -31.33
CA SER A 9 10.64 6.93 -30.15
C SER A 9 9.81 7.62 -29.05
N ALA A 10 8.85 8.47 -29.44
CA ALA A 10 7.96 9.17 -28.53
C ALA A 10 6.95 8.21 -27.90
N GLU A 11 6.35 7.31 -28.69
CA GLU A 11 5.39 6.30 -28.20
C GLU A 11 6.05 5.33 -27.20
N LYS A 12 7.28 4.90 -27.47
CA LYS A 12 8.03 4.01 -26.59
C LYS A 12 8.35 4.66 -25.24
N LYS A 13 8.70 5.96 -25.24
CA LYS A 13 8.94 6.73 -24.01
C LYS A 13 7.65 6.95 -23.22
N ALA A 14 6.56 7.35 -23.89
CA ALA A 14 5.27 7.56 -23.26
C ALA A 14 4.72 6.26 -22.62
N GLY A 15 4.90 5.12 -23.27
CA GLY A 15 4.52 3.81 -22.73
C GLY A 15 5.32 3.41 -21.48
N ALA A 16 6.63 3.69 -21.46
CA ALA A 16 7.48 3.40 -20.31
C ALA A 16 7.14 4.30 -19.10
N GLU A 17 6.95 5.60 -19.32
CA GLU A 17 6.57 6.56 -18.27
C GLU A 17 5.16 6.26 -17.71
N GLY A 18 4.23 5.83 -18.55
CA GLY A 18 2.89 5.42 -18.14
C GLY A 18 2.88 4.18 -17.24
N LEU A 19 3.71 3.17 -17.55
CA LEU A 19 3.83 1.95 -16.74
C LEU A 19 4.49 2.22 -15.38
N ASP A 20 5.55 3.02 -15.35
CA ASP A 20 6.23 3.38 -14.10
C ASP A 20 5.34 4.21 -13.18
N LYS A 21 4.61 5.18 -13.73
CA LYS A 21 3.65 5.99 -12.97
C LYS A 21 2.51 5.13 -12.42
N GLY A 22 1.93 4.26 -13.25
CA GLY A 22 0.88 3.33 -12.83
C GLY A 22 1.33 2.37 -11.73
N ARG A 23 2.57 1.86 -11.80
CA ARG A 23 3.15 1.00 -10.76
C ARG A 23 3.36 1.75 -9.44
N MET A 24 3.81 2.99 -9.51
CA MET A 24 4.09 3.83 -8.34
C MET A 24 2.81 4.29 -7.63
N GLU A 25 1.77 4.62 -8.40
CA GLU A 25 0.43 4.91 -7.88
C GLU A 25 -0.21 3.67 -7.25
N GLY A 26 -0.06 2.49 -7.87
CA GLY A 26 -0.51 1.21 -7.31
C GLY A 26 0.12 0.90 -5.95
N ILE A 27 1.45 0.95 -5.87
CA ILE A 27 2.20 0.73 -4.62
C ILE A 27 1.81 1.77 -3.55
N SER A 28 1.64 3.04 -3.94
CA SER A 28 1.26 4.09 -2.99
C SER A 28 -0.14 3.91 -2.45
N LYS A 29 -1.09 3.44 -3.28
CA LYS A 29 -2.47 3.20 -2.87
C LYS A 29 -2.58 1.98 -1.96
N GLU A 30 -1.93 0.86 -2.31
CA GLU A 30 -1.86 -0.33 -1.45
C GLU A 30 -1.22 -0.01 -0.09
N ARG A 31 -0.11 0.72 -0.10
CA ARG A 31 0.58 1.14 1.13
C ARG A 31 -0.26 2.12 1.96
N SER A 32 -1.08 2.95 1.32
CA SER A 32 -2.01 3.85 2.00
C SER A 32 -3.15 3.08 2.67
N GLU A 33 -3.77 2.13 1.96
CA GLU A 33 -4.83 1.28 2.49
C GLU A 33 -4.34 0.41 3.66
N GLU A 34 -3.13 -0.13 3.57
CA GLU A 34 -2.50 -0.91 4.65
C GLU A 34 -2.14 -0.06 5.88
N GLN A 35 -1.60 1.15 5.68
CA GLN A 35 -1.36 2.11 6.78
C GLN A 35 -2.68 2.55 7.44
N ASN A 36 -3.76 2.65 6.66
CA ASN A 36 -5.08 3.01 7.18
C ASN A 36 -5.68 1.87 8.02
N ARG A 37 -5.49 0.61 7.60
CA ARG A 37 -5.89 -0.57 8.39
C ARG A 37 -5.10 -0.66 9.70
N TYR A 38 -3.78 -0.51 9.67
CA TYR A 38 -2.97 -0.58 10.89
C TYR A 38 -3.26 0.59 11.86
N SER A 39 -3.42 1.81 11.34
CA SER A 39 -3.81 2.97 12.16
C SER A 39 -5.20 2.79 12.78
N GLY A 40 -6.14 2.21 12.02
CA GLY A 40 -7.45 1.83 12.52
C GLY A 40 -7.39 0.79 13.64
N LEU A 41 -6.47 -0.18 13.52
CA LEU A 41 -6.24 -1.19 14.55
C LEU A 41 -5.69 -0.59 15.84
N ILE A 42 -4.69 0.29 15.75
CA ILE A 42 -4.11 1.02 16.88
C ILE A 42 -5.20 1.77 17.65
N LEU A 43 -6.09 2.48 16.94
CA LEU A 43 -7.14 3.28 17.57
C LEU A 43 -8.14 2.42 18.35
N ARG A 44 -8.52 1.26 17.79
CA ARG A 44 -9.45 0.32 18.43
C ARG A 44 -8.81 -0.37 19.64
N LEU A 45 -7.57 -0.82 19.51
CA LEU A 45 -6.81 -1.41 20.61
C LEU A 45 -6.61 -0.42 21.76
N ALA A 46 -6.30 0.85 21.45
CA ALA A 46 -6.18 1.90 22.46
C ALA A 46 -7.51 2.16 23.18
N LYS A 47 -8.63 2.15 22.44
CA LYS A 47 -9.97 2.30 23.02
C LYS A 47 -10.33 1.16 23.97
N ASP A 48 -9.89 -0.05 23.67
CA ASP A 48 -10.14 -1.25 24.49
C ASP A 48 -9.11 -1.43 25.62
N GLY A 49 -8.15 -0.49 25.77
CA GLY A 49 -7.10 -0.57 26.78
C GLY A 49 -6.03 -1.65 26.50
N ARG A 50 -6.02 -2.21 25.28
CA ARG A 50 -5.14 -3.30 24.81
C ARG A 50 -3.94 -2.78 24.02
N SER A 51 -3.41 -1.61 24.41
CA SER A 51 -2.29 -0.97 23.71
C SER A 51 -1.01 -1.81 23.74
N ASP A 52 -0.87 -2.74 24.69
CA ASP A 52 0.24 -3.68 24.77
C ASP A 52 0.29 -4.64 23.56
N LEU A 53 -0.87 -4.93 22.96
CA LEU A 53 -0.96 -5.77 21.76
C LEU A 53 -0.46 -5.07 20.51
N ILE A 54 -0.42 -3.73 20.47
CA ILE A 54 0.13 -2.97 19.32
C ILE A 54 1.61 -3.31 19.15
N VAL A 55 2.36 -3.32 20.25
CA VAL A 55 3.81 -3.61 20.24
C VAL A 55 4.05 -5.07 19.85
N LYS A 56 3.23 -5.99 20.37
CA LYS A 56 3.35 -7.43 20.05
C LYS A 56 3.01 -7.70 18.58
N ALA A 57 1.93 -7.10 18.06
CA ALA A 57 1.49 -7.25 16.68
C ALA A 57 2.49 -6.66 15.67
N ALA A 58 3.31 -5.68 16.06
CA ALA A 58 4.40 -5.17 15.23
C ALA A 58 5.50 -6.22 14.96
N SER A 59 5.62 -7.22 15.83
CA SER A 59 6.62 -8.30 15.75
C SER A 59 6.04 -9.68 15.44
N ASP A 60 4.72 -9.84 15.53
CA ASP A 60 4.00 -11.10 15.31
C ASP A 60 2.89 -10.89 14.27
N ALA A 61 3.16 -11.36 13.05
CA ALA A 61 2.24 -11.25 11.93
C ALA A 61 0.96 -12.10 12.11
N HIS A 62 1.04 -13.23 12.82
CA HIS A 62 -0.14 -14.06 13.09
C HIS A 62 -1.08 -13.38 14.07
N LEU A 63 -0.51 -12.75 15.10
CA LEU A 63 -1.27 -11.91 16.03
C LEU A 63 -1.90 -10.71 15.30
N LEU A 64 -1.15 -10.06 14.41
CA LEU A 64 -1.65 -8.93 13.63
C LEU A 64 -2.85 -9.32 12.76
N ASP A 65 -2.78 -10.44 12.04
CA ASP A 65 -3.90 -10.94 11.23
C ASP A 65 -5.11 -11.31 12.09
N ALA A 66 -4.90 -11.96 13.23
CA ALA A 66 -5.98 -12.29 14.17
C ALA A 66 -6.68 -11.02 14.67
N LEU A 67 -5.92 -9.96 14.96
CA LEU A 67 -6.44 -8.66 15.37
C LEU A 67 -7.21 -7.97 14.25
N TYR A 68 -6.73 -8.03 13.00
CA TYR A 68 -7.50 -7.51 11.87
C TYR A 68 -8.84 -8.22 11.70
N GLN A 69 -8.86 -9.55 11.85
CA GLN A 69 -10.11 -10.32 11.80
C GLN A 69 -11.06 -9.97 12.95
N GLU A 70 -10.55 -9.87 14.18
CA GLU A 70 -11.33 -9.50 15.37
C GLU A 70 -12.04 -8.15 15.19
N TYR A 71 -11.32 -7.17 14.67
CA TYR A 71 -11.85 -5.83 14.42
C TYR A 71 -12.49 -5.67 13.04
N LYS A 72 -12.57 -6.71 12.21
CA LYS A 72 -13.11 -6.64 10.84
C LYS A 72 -12.49 -5.51 10.02
N LEU A 73 -11.17 -5.38 10.14
CA LEU A 73 -10.34 -4.42 9.41
C LEU A 73 -9.73 -5.07 8.18
#